data_AF-A0A662S1N7-F1
#
_entry.id   AF-A0A662S1N7-F1
#
_cell.length_a   1.000
_cell.length_b   1.000
_cell.length_c   1.000
_cell.angle_alpha   90.00
_cell.angle_beta   90.00
_cell.angle_gamma   90.00
#
_symmetry.space_group_name_H-M   'P 1'
#
loop_
_entity.id
_entity.type
_entity.pdbx_description
1 polymer ?
#
loop_
_entity_poly.entity_id
_entity_poly.type
_entity_poly.pdbx_seq_one_letter_code
_entity_poly.pdbx_strand_id
1 'polypeptide(L)' 'AEAILDGKIKFHKISWLKPYFRLHPPKKGFKRSTKRPWRDKGELGYRGAYINELLRRMI' A
#
# COMPACT_ATOMS: atom_id res chain seq x y z
N ALA A 1 8.80 -12.09 9.66
CA ALA A 1 8.54 -11.41 8.36
C ALA A 1 9.80 -11.10 7.56
N GLU A 2 10.99 -11.08 8.19
CA GLU A 2 12.28 -10.74 7.56
C GLU A 2 12.60 -11.56 6.31
N ALA A 3 12.35 -12.88 6.30
CA ALA A 3 12.59 -13.71 5.12
C ALA A 3 11.77 -13.32 3.86
N ILE A 4 10.63 -12.63 4.04
CA ILE A 4 9.83 -12.09 2.93
C ILE A 4 10.40 -10.75 2.48
N LEU A 5 10.84 -9.91 3.42
CA LEU A 5 11.49 -8.62 3.14
C LEU A 5 12.83 -8.81 2.42
N ASP A 6 13.60 -9.81 2.82
CA ASP A 6 14.86 -10.22 2.17
C ASP A 6 14.65 -10.90 0.80
N GLY A 7 13.40 -11.18 0.41
CA GLY A 7 13.08 -11.83 -0.87
C GLY A 7 13.40 -13.33 -0.94
N LYS A 8 13.86 -13.95 0.16
CA LYS A 8 14.14 -15.40 0.25
C LYS A 8 12.88 -16.25 0.02
N ILE A 9 11.72 -15.74 0.44
CA ILE A 9 10.41 -16.37 0.23
C ILE A 9 9.50 -15.41 -0.53
N LYS A 10 8.96 -15.86 -1.67
CA LYS A 10 7.94 -15.10 -2.41
C LYS A 10 6.58 -15.26 -1.72
N PHE A 11 5.92 -14.15 -1.41
CA PHE A 11 4.64 -14.12 -0.70
C PHE A 11 3.55 -14.98 -1.37
N HIS A 12 3.51 -14.98 -2.70
CA HIS A 12 2.54 -15.75 -3.49
C HIS A 12 2.80 -17.27 -3.54
N LYS A 13 3.93 -17.76 -3.03
CA LYS A 13 4.26 -19.20 -2.98
C LYS A 13 3.78 -19.88 -1.69
N ILE A 14 3.22 -19.11 -0.75
CA ILE A 14 2.70 -19.63 0.50
C ILE A 14 1.29 -20.17 0.23
N SER A 15 1.15 -21.50 0.17
CA SER A 15 -0.08 -22.17 -0.29
C SER A 15 -1.35 -21.83 0.51
N TRP A 16 -1.21 -21.60 1.82
CA TRP A 16 -2.34 -21.29 2.71
C TRP A 16 -2.70 -19.80 2.78
N LEU A 17 -1.87 -18.91 2.22
CA LEU A 17 -2.01 -17.47 2.34
C LEU A 17 -2.36 -16.82 1.01
N LYS A 18 -3.36 -15.95 1.01
CA LYS A 18 -3.73 -15.19 -0.20
C LYS A 18 -2.64 -14.15 -0.51
N PRO A 19 -2.27 -13.95 -1.79
CA PRO A 19 -1.17 -13.06 -2.18
C PRO A 19 -1.52 -11.57 -2.12
N TYR A 20 -2.69 -11.21 -1.58
CA TYR A 20 -3.18 -9.84 -1.51
C TYR A 20 -3.75 -9.53 -0.12
N PHE A 21 -3.71 -8.25 0.24
CA PHE A 21 -4.37 -7.73 1.43
C PHE A 21 -5.67 -7.03 1.02
N ARG A 22 -6.78 -7.41 1.66
CA ARG A 22 -8.03 -6.67 1.54
C ARG A 22 -8.03 -5.58 2.60
N LEU A 23 -7.62 -4.38 2.21
CA LEU A 23 -7.59 -3.23 3.11
C LEU A 23 -8.95 -2.53 3.14
N HIS A 24 -9.24 -1.86 4.24
CA HIS A 24 -10.38 -0.95 4.33
C HIS A 24 -10.12 0.34 3.52
N PRO A 25 -11.17 1.03 3.08
CA PRO A 25 -11.02 2.38 2.57
C PRO A 25 -10.29 3.28 3.59
N PRO A 26 -9.49 4.26 3.13
CA PRO A 26 -8.75 5.11 4.04
C PRO A 26 -9.70 5.92 4.93
N LYS A 27 -9.50 5.89 6.25
CA LYS A 27 -10.22 6.72 7.23
C LYS A 27 -10.15 8.19 6.81
N LYS A 28 -11.31 8.86 6.71
CA LYS A 28 -11.48 10.24 6.19
C LYS A 28 -11.23 10.40 4.67
N GLY A 29 -11.28 9.32 3.90
CA GLY A 29 -11.16 9.34 2.43
C GLY A 29 -9.76 9.70 1.92
N PHE A 30 -9.62 9.92 0.62
CA PHE A 30 -8.36 10.42 0.05
C PHE A 30 -8.18 11.90 0.37
N LYS A 31 -6.96 12.32 0.76
CA LYS A 31 -6.70 13.72 1.16
C LYS A 31 -6.67 14.67 -0.05
N ARG A 32 -6.37 14.16 -1.24
CA ARG A 32 -6.19 14.93 -2.48
C ARG A 32 -6.90 14.23 -3.64
N SER A 33 -6.88 14.85 -4.82
CA SER A 33 -7.48 14.28 -6.03
C SER A 33 -6.77 12.98 -6.45
N THR A 34 -7.55 11.92 -6.63
CA THR A 34 -7.10 10.64 -7.20
C THR A 34 -6.77 10.72 -8.69
N LYS A 35 -7.21 11.78 -9.37
CA LYS A 35 -6.97 12.03 -10.79
C LYS A 35 -5.66 12.78 -11.08
N ARG A 36 -4.93 13.21 -10.04
CA ARG A 36 -3.67 13.96 -10.17
C ARG A 36 -2.50 13.15 -9.61
N PRO A 37 -1.29 13.30 -10.18
CA PRO A 37 -0.09 12.64 -9.65
C PRO A 37 0.34 13.22 -8.31
N TRP A 38 1.01 12.42 -7.47
CA TRP A 38 1.51 12.82 -6.15
C TRP A 38 2.40 14.07 -6.19
N ARG A 39 3.23 14.21 -7.24
CA ARG A 39 4.09 15.38 -7.47
C ARG A 39 3.30 16.67 -7.72
N ASP A 40 2.10 16.56 -8.30
CA ASP A 40 1.18 17.68 -8.53
C ASP A 40 0.03 17.68 -7.51
N LYS A 41 0.38 17.51 -6.22
CA LYS A 41 -0.57 17.53 -5.11
C LYS A 41 -1.78 16.61 -5.31
N GLY A 42 -1.61 15.48 -5.97
CA GLY A 42 -2.60 14.42 -6.09
C GLY A 42 -2.27 13.20 -5.25
N GLU A 43 -2.92 12.08 -5.56
CA GLU A 43 -2.78 10.79 -4.87
C GLU A 43 -2.19 9.70 -5.80
N LEU A 44 -2.09 9.93 -7.11
CA LEU A 44 -1.68 8.91 -8.07
C LEU A 44 -0.15 8.75 -8.12
N GLY A 45 0.32 7.50 -8.22
CA GLY A 45 1.73 7.17 -8.49
C GLY A 45 2.62 7.04 -7.25
N TYR A 46 3.93 7.22 -7.44
CA TYR A 46 4.93 6.99 -6.41
C TYR A 46 4.93 8.08 -5.33
N ARG A 47 4.77 7.68 -4.07
CA ARG A 47 4.72 8.56 -2.90
C ARG A 47 5.89 8.41 -1.93
N GLY A 48 6.83 7.50 -2.22
CA GLY A 48 7.94 7.18 -1.32
C GLY A 48 7.45 6.70 0.05
N ALA A 49 8.09 7.18 1.12
CA ALA A 49 7.79 6.79 2.50
C ALA A 49 6.35 7.12 2.96
N TYR A 50 5.66 8.07 2.31
CA TYR A 50 4.29 8.46 2.65
C TYR A 50 3.24 7.37 2.39
N ILE A 51 3.59 6.29 1.68
CA ILE A 51 2.70 5.14 1.51
C ILE A 51 2.30 4.52 2.86
N ASN A 52 3.21 4.53 3.84
CA ASN A 52 2.95 3.97 5.17
C ASN A 52 1.86 4.74 5.93
N GLU A 53 1.78 6.06 5.73
CA GLU A 53 0.71 6.88 6.32
C GLU A 53 -0.66 6.51 5.74
N LEU A 54 -0.73 6.29 4.41
CA LEU A 54 -1.97 5.84 3.76
C LEU A 54 -2.38 4.45 4.26
N LEU A 55 -1.44 3.51 4.33
CA LEU A 55 -1.70 2.15 4.80
C LEU A 55 -2.24 2.12 6.23
N ARG A 56 -1.67 2.92 7.15
CA ARG A 56 -2.16 3.05 8.53
C ARG A 56 -3.60 3.57 8.64
N ARG A 57 -4.11 4.25 7.60
CA ARG A 57 -5.51 4.72 7.54
C ARG A 57 -6.44 3.69 6.93
N MET A 58 -5.91 2.70 6.23
CA MET A 58 -6.64 1.62 5.55
C MET A 58 -6.68 0.32 6.38
N ILE A 59 -6.04 0.34 7.56
CA ILE A 59 -6.14 -0.63 8.66
C ILE A 59 -7.05 -0.02 9.72
#